data_AF-A0A525JVA5-F1
#
_entry.id   AF-A0A525JVA5-F1
#
_cell.length_a   1.000
_cell.length_b   1.000
_cell.length_c   1.000
_cell.angle_alpha   90.00
_cell.angle_beta   90.00
_cell.angle_gamma   90.00
#
_symmetry.space_group_name_H-M   'P 1'
#
loop_
_entity.id
_entity.type
_entity.pdbx_description
1 polymer ?
#
loop_
_entity_poly.entity_id
_entity_poly.type
_entity_poly.pdbx_seq_one_letter_code
_entity_poly.pdbx_strand_id
1 'polypeptide(L)'
;MNRRRAAIFAAALVAVAAGSSPASAQTFQSYRCADGTQFIAGFFDYDSRAHLQIDGHAVTLARRFAFSGSRYSGGGVTLKMTKAGVLLKHARRPVTACEAI
;
A
#
# COMPACT_ATOMS: atom_id res chain seq x y z
N MET A 1 48.23 -43.27 32.65
CA MET A 1 47.23 -43.99 31.83
C MET A 1 45.87 -43.41 32.13
N ASN A 2 45.41 -42.45 31.33
CA ASN A 2 44.08 -41.84 31.49
C ASN A 2 43.69 -41.16 30.18
N ARG A 3 43.41 -42.01 29.17
CA ARG A 3 42.71 -41.62 27.94
C ARG A 3 41.21 -41.67 28.21
N ARG A 4 40.46 -40.87 27.42
CA ARG A 4 39.00 -40.88 27.26
C ARG A 4 38.32 -40.03 28.36
N ARG A 5 37.54 -39.01 28.06
CA ARG A 5 36.53 -38.92 27.01
C ARG A 5 36.38 -37.46 26.57
N ALA A 6 36.73 -37.20 25.31
CA ALA A 6 36.17 -36.09 24.56
C ALA A 6 34.67 -36.36 24.37
N ALA A 7 33.83 -35.45 24.86
CA ALA A 7 32.41 -35.37 24.56
C ALA A 7 32.03 -33.89 24.72
N ILE A 8 32.31 -33.04 23.73
CA ILE A 8 31.36 -32.67 22.68
C ILE A 8 29.94 -32.59 23.25
N PHE A 9 29.55 -31.41 23.74
CA PHE A 9 28.14 -31.04 23.78
C PHE A 9 27.97 -29.74 23.03
N ALA A 10 27.46 -29.91 21.82
CA ALA A 10 27.25 -28.91 20.80
C ALA A 10 26.17 -27.92 21.23
N ALA A 11 26.36 -26.68 20.79
CA ALA A 11 25.47 -25.55 20.97
C ALA A 11 24.07 -25.84 20.39
N ALA A 12 23.03 -25.62 21.18
CA ALA A 12 21.67 -25.48 20.69
C ALA A 12 21.33 -23.99 20.61
N LEU A 13 21.68 -23.35 19.49
CA LEU A 13 21.13 -22.04 19.11
C LEU A 13 19.73 -22.28 18.55
N VAL A 14 18.71 -22.08 19.39
CA VAL A 14 17.31 -22.03 18.93
C VAL A 14 17.12 -20.70 18.21
N ALA A 15 17.23 -20.73 16.88
CA ALA A 15 16.83 -19.61 16.04
C ALA A 15 15.30 -19.51 16.07
N VAL A 16 14.76 -18.61 16.89
CA VAL A 16 13.36 -18.19 16.77
C VAL A 16 13.25 -17.42 15.47
N ALA A 17 12.86 -18.10 14.40
CA ALA A 17 12.33 -17.45 13.22
C ALA A 17 11.01 -16.78 13.65
N ALA A 18 11.10 -15.53 14.11
CA ALA A 18 9.94 -14.67 14.21
C ALA A 18 9.42 -14.49 12.78
N GLY A 19 8.49 -15.36 12.38
CA GLY A 19 7.77 -15.23 11.14
C GLY A 19 7.12 -13.86 11.14
N SER A 20 7.64 -12.96 10.31
CA SER A 20 6.98 -11.71 9.98
C SER A 20 5.71 -12.06 9.23
N SER A 21 4.62 -12.30 9.96
CA SER A 21 3.29 -12.37 9.38
C SER A 21 3.06 -11.05 8.66
N PRO A 22 2.70 -11.03 7.36
CA PRO A 22 2.22 -9.79 6.77
C PRO A 22 1.00 -9.37 7.60
N ALA A 23 1.09 -8.21 8.23
CA ALA A 23 -0.07 -7.59 8.85
C ALA A 23 -1.02 -7.20 7.71
N SER A 24 -1.88 -8.14 7.33
CA SER A 24 -2.93 -8.00 6.31
C SER A 24 -4.03 -7.06 6.81
N ALA A 25 -3.71 -5.78 6.99
CA ALA A 25 -4.66 -4.73 7.33
C ALA A 25 -4.61 -3.55 6.34
N GLN A 26 -3.63 -3.55 5.43
CA GLN A 26 -3.37 -2.46 4.48
C GLN A 26 -3.03 -3.01 3.10
N THR A 27 -3.76 -2.56 2.08
CA THR A 27 -3.51 -2.84 0.67
C THR A 27 -2.91 -1.62 0.03
N PHE A 28 -1.69 -1.74 -0.51
CA PHE A 28 -1.06 -0.70 -1.30
C PHE A 28 -1.06 -1.09 -2.77
N GLN A 29 -1.46 -0.17 -3.63
CA GLN A 29 -1.43 -0.35 -5.08
C GLN A 29 -0.84 0.87 -5.76
N SER A 30 0.11 0.61 -6.66
CA SER A 30 0.74 1.63 -7.49
C SER A 30 -0.06 1.84 -8.76
N TYR A 31 -0.18 3.08 -9.18
CA TYR A 31 -0.90 3.47 -10.39
C TYR A 31 -0.05 4.38 -11.26
N ARG A 32 -0.21 4.23 -12.57
CA ARG A 32 0.33 5.13 -13.59
C ARG A 32 -0.81 5.75 -14.38
N CYS A 33 -0.80 7.07 -14.51
CA CYS A 33 -1.76 7.82 -15.28
C CYS A 33 -1.24 8.13 -16.68
N ALA A 34 -2.17 8.38 -17.62
CA ALA A 34 -1.86 8.71 -19.01
C ALA A 34 -1.08 10.02 -19.17
N ASP A 35 -1.12 10.91 -18.17
CA ASP A 35 -0.32 12.15 -18.12
C ASP A 35 1.11 11.94 -17.60
N GLY A 36 1.50 10.69 -17.32
CA GLY A 36 2.80 10.33 -16.76
C GLY A 36 2.85 10.39 -15.23
N THR A 37 1.78 10.86 -14.57
CA THR A 37 1.72 10.91 -13.11
C THR A 37 1.73 9.50 -12.53
N GLN A 38 2.52 9.28 -11.48
CA GLN A 38 2.53 8.03 -10.73
C GLN A 38 2.17 8.30 -9.29
N PHE A 39 1.37 7.41 -8.71
CA PHE A 39 0.99 7.51 -7.31
C PHE A 39 0.80 6.12 -6.70
N ILE A 40 0.95 6.05 -5.38
CA ILE A 40 0.67 4.85 -4.60
C ILE A 40 -0.58 5.14 -3.76
N ALA A 41 -1.58 4.26 -3.82
CA ALA A 41 -2.76 4.34 -2.98
C ALA A 41 -2.75 3.22 -1.94
N GLY A 42 -2.83 3.59 -0.68
CA GLY A 42 -3.06 2.71 0.46
C GLY A 42 -4.52 2.72 0.89
N PHE A 43 -5.12 1.53 0.99
CA PHE A 43 -6.44 1.30 1.55
C PHE A 43 -6.30 0.43 2.80
N PHE A 44 -7.01 0.77 3.87
CA PHE A 44 -6.95 0.05 5.13
C PHE A 44 -8.32 -0.53 5.44
N ASP A 45 -8.39 -1.75 5.98
CA ASP A 45 -9.67 -2.42 6.20
C ASP A 45 -10.57 -1.68 7.20
N TYR A 46 -9.95 -1.03 8.19
CA TYR A 46 -10.64 -0.27 9.24
C TYR A 46 -10.71 1.24 8.98
N ASP A 47 -10.10 1.72 7.88
CA ASP A 47 -10.16 3.12 7.49
C ASP A 47 -10.80 3.27 6.11
N SER A 48 -11.97 3.89 6.08
CA SER A 48 -12.65 4.20 4.82
C SER A 48 -11.91 5.23 3.96
N ARG A 49 -10.86 5.87 4.48
CA ARG A 49 -10.04 6.84 3.75
C ARG A 49 -9.02 6.14 2.86
N ALA A 50 -8.68 6.78 1.75
CA ALA A 50 -7.58 6.37 0.89
C ALA A 50 -6.36 7.25 1.15
N HIS A 51 -5.21 6.64 1.40
CA HIS A 51 -3.96 7.35 1.62
C HIS A 51 -3.16 7.33 0.31
N LEU A 52 -3.09 8.46 -0.38
CA LEU A 52 -2.31 8.58 -1.61
C LEU A 52 -0.94 9.19 -1.32
N GLN A 53 0.09 8.66 -1.96
CA GLN A 53 1.36 9.33 -2.12
C GLN A 53 1.55 9.67 -3.60
N ILE A 54 1.53 10.97 -3.92
CA ILE A 54 1.61 11.51 -5.29
C ILE A 54 2.66 12.61 -5.32
N ASP A 55 3.56 12.59 -6.31
CA ASP A 55 4.64 13.58 -6.46
C ASP A 55 5.50 13.77 -5.18
N GLY A 56 5.63 12.72 -4.35
CA GLY A 56 6.32 12.77 -3.06
C GLY A 56 5.49 13.34 -1.90
N HIS A 57 4.27 13.81 -2.15
CA HIS A 57 3.34 14.32 -1.13
C HIS A 57 2.36 13.25 -0.68
N ALA A 58 2.25 13.08 0.64
CA ALA A 58 1.20 12.26 1.24
C ALA A 58 -0.11 13.07 1.36
N VAL A 59 -1.17 12.54 0.77
CA VAL A 59 -2.51 13.14 0.78
C VAL A 59 -3.52 12.10 1.24
N THR A 60 -4.25 12.40 2.30
CA THR A 60 -5.37 11.57 2.74
C THR A 60 -6.65 12.02 2.05
N LEU A 61 -7.29 11.10 1.35
CA LEU A 61 -8.56 11.31 0.67
C LEU A 61 -9.69 10.69 1.48
N ALA A 62 -10.67 11.51 1.86
CA ALA A 62 -11.88 11.02 2.47
C ALA A 62 -12.78 10.36 1.41
N ARG A 63 -13.36 9.21 1.73
CA ARG A 63 -14.38 8.59 0.89
C ARG A 63 -15.60 9.52 0.81
N ARG A 64 -16.08 9.73 -0.40
CA ARG A 64 -17.26 10.52 -0.71
C ARG A 64 -18.31 9.61 -1.32
N PHE A 65 -19.57 10.00 -1.15
CA PHE A 65 -20.67 9.34 -1.82
C PHE A 65 -20.48 9.40 -3.34
N ALA A 66 -20.65 8.26 -3.99
CA ALA A 66 -20.57 8.12 -5.43
C ALA A 66 -21.75 7.25 -5.87
N PHE A 67 -22.39 7.63 -6.97
CA PHE A 67 -23.48 6.85 -7.54
C PHE A 67 -23.00 5.48 -8.07
N SER A 68 -21.76 5.42 -8.55
CA SER A 68 -21.12 4.20 -9.00
C SER A 68 -19.64 4.16 -8.58
N GLY A 69 -19.18 2.97 -8.18
CA GLY A 69 -17.81 2.76 -7.72
C GLY A 69 -17.51 3.44 -6.39
N SER A 70 -16.24 3.81 -6.19
CA SER A 70 -15.76 4.55 -5.04
C SER A 70 -15.15 5.87 -5.47
N ARG A 71 -15.47 6.93 -4.74
CA ARG A 71 -14.90 8.27 -4.94
C ARG A 71 -14.22 8.69 -3.65
N TYR A 72 -13.02 9.18 -3.76
CA TYR A 72 -12.24 9.73 -2.66
C TYR A 72 -11.81 11.14 -3.04
N SER A 73 -11.84 12.07 -2.08
CA SER A 73 -11.38 13.45 -2.32
C SER A 73 -10.79 14.07 -1.07
N GLY A 74 -9.71 14.81 -1.24
CA GLY A 74 -9.00 15.51 -0.17
C GLY A 74 -7.77 16.23 -0.73
N GLY A 75 -7.32 17.31 -0.08
CA GLY A 75 -6.09 18.01 -0.47
C GLY A 75 -6.05 18.50 -1.93
N GLY A 76 -7.18 18.83 -2.55
CA GLY A 76 -7.24 19.23 -3.96
C GLY A 76 -7.12 18.08 -4.97
N VAL A 77 -7.12 16.84 -4.49
CA VAL A 77 -7.05 15.62 -5.29
C VAL A 77 -8.40 14.90 -5.23
N THR A 78 -8.82 14.31 -6.35
CA THR A 78 -9.98 13.43 -6.42
C THR A 78 -9.59 12.14 -7.12
N LEU A 79 -9.77 11.02 -6.43
CA LEU A 79 -9.61 9.68 -6.99
C LEU A 79 -11.00 9.08 -7.19
N LYS A 80 -11.29 8.57 -8.37
CA LYS A 80 -12.49 7.79 -8.67
C LYS A 80 -12.08 6.42 -9.16
N MET A 81 -12.62 5.38 -8.55
CA MET A 81 -12.40 4.00 -8.97
C MET A 81 -13.74 3.44 -9.37
N THR A 82 -13.85 3.07 -10.64
CA THR A 82 -15.08 2.52 -11.24
C THR A 82 -14.74 1.20 -11.92
N LYS A 83 -15.76 0.45 -12.33
CA LYS A 83 -15.55 -0.76 -13.15
C LYS A 83 -14.87 -0.46 -14.50
N ALA A 84 -15.02 0.76 -15.02
CA ALA A 84 -14.40 1.18 -16.26
C ALA A 84 -12.91 1.56 -16.10
N GLY A 85 -12.43 1.72 -14.87
CA GLY A 85 -11.04 2.10 -14.59
C GLY A 85 -10.92 3.12 -13.46
N VAL A 86 -9.68 3.57 -13.28
CA VAL A 86 -9.30 4.56 -12.27
C VAL A 86 -9.12 5.92 -12.93
N LEU A 87 -9.73 6.94 -12.34
CA LEU A 87 -9.62 8.33 -12.79
C LEU A 87 -9.05 9.17 -11.67
N LEU A 88 -8.02 9.95 -11.98
CA LEU A 88 -7.39 10.87 -11.06
C LEU A 88 -7.60 12.30 -11.51
N LYS A 89 -7.95 13.17 -10.57
CA LYS A 89 -7.87 14.62 -10.73
C LYS A 89 -6.86 15.13 -9.72
N HIS A 90 -5.70 15.54 -10.19
CA HIS A 90 -4.64 16.11 -9.37
C HIS A 90 -4.53 17.62 -9.62
N ALA A 91 -4.67 18.44 -8.58
CA ALA A 91 -4.58 19.90 -8.67
C ALA A 91 -5.58 20.53 -9.68
N ARG A 92 -5.17 21.64 -10.35
CA ARG A 92 -5.95 22.30 -11.41
C ARG A 92 -5.85 21.59 -12.77
N ARG A 93 -5.29 20.38 -12.83
CA ARG A 93 -5.18 19.60 -14.07
C ARG A 93 -6.52 18.96 -14.46
N PRO A 94 -6.72 18.64 -15.75
CA PRO A 94 -7.85 17.84 -16.19
C PRO A 94 -7.83 16.44 -15.56
N VAL A 95 -8.97 15.77 -15.60
CA VAL A 95 -9.09 14.38 -15.10
C VAL A 95 -8.35 13.45 -16.06
N THR A 96 -7.50 12.58 -15.52
CA THR A 96 -6.68 11.64 -16.27
C THR A 96 -7.02 10.20 -15.91
N ALA A 97 -6.95 9.31 -16.90
CA ALA A 97 -7.14 7.88 -16.70
C ALA A 97 -5.85 7.26 -16.17
N CYS A 98 -5.98 6.31 -15.25
CA CYS A 98 -4.88 5.64 -14.59
C CYS A 98 -5.10 4.13 -14.54
N GLU A 99 -3.99 3.41 -14.57
CA GLU A 99 -3.92 1.95 -14.61
C GLU A 99 -3.05 1.46 -13.45
N ALA A 100 -3.40 0.31 -12.88
CA ALA A 100 -2.57 -0.34 -11.88
C ALA A 100 -1.29 -0.90 -12.53
N ILE A 101 -0.17 -0.78 -11.83
CA ILE A 101 1.14 -1.32 -12.25
C ILE A 101 1.46 -2.55 -11.41
#